data_AF-A0A819KWZ8-F1
#
_entry.id   AF-A0A819KWZ8-F1
#
_cell.length_a   1.000
_cell.length_b   1.000
_cell.length_c   1.000
_cell.angle_alpha   90.00
_cell.angle_beta   90.00
_cell.angle_gamma   90.00
#
_symmetry.space_group_name_H-M   'P 1'
#
loop_
_entity.id
_entity.type
_entity.pdbx_description
1 polymer ?
#
loop_
_entity_poly.entity_id
_entity_poly.type
_entity_poly.pdbx_seq_one_letter_code
_entity_poly.pdbx_strand_id
1 'polypeptide(L)'
;LLINYSLVKTALTEIGEEGGHPAPKANALTEQMDKFSTYFGLKLGEIKTDEYFMIFFQGIQAEAKSLTDEPFLPRPRKPPLRFTNYLPTPTRYETIYDFYHYQYFEVINKIIDALDSRFKQSVFPLLCKVEKFILSAANITKEEDNVSLNDIKEFLVGDIDIDQLERELTMLPDYFSTVNKQKNLNLKRITKISTICELLNIEPVGKNLFCEYRKLLLLYLTIPTTTATAERSFSALSRIKTHLRCTMTQQRLNH
;
A
#
# COMPACT_ATOMS: atom_id res chain seq x y z
N LEU A 1 -15.70 7.09 -18.87
CA LEU A 1 -15.51 6.30 -17.63
C LEU A 1 -15.03 4.87 -17.93
N LEU A 2 -15.76 4.08 -18.73
CA LEU A 2 -15.33 2.72 -19.14
C LEU A 2 -13.98 2.65 -19.88
N ILE A 3 -13.63 3.65 -20.71
CA ILE A 3 -12.35 3.70 -21.44
C ILE A 3 -11.15 3.91 -20.50
N ASN A 4 -11.33 4.65 -19.40
CA ASN A 4 -10.27 4.81 -18.40
C ASN A 4 -10.14 3.54 -17.54
N TYR A 5 -11.24 2.85 -17.29
CA TYR A 5 -11.25 1.59 -16.54
C TYR A 5 -10.54 0.47 -17.31
N SER A 6 -10.78 0.33 -18.62
CA SER A 6 -10.06 -0.65 -19.43
C SER A 6 -8.56 -0.35 -19.44
N LEU A 7 -8.15 0.90 -19.66
CA LEU A 7 -6.73 1.31 -19.63
C LEU A 7 -6.05 1.03 -18.29
N VAL A 8 -6.72 1.28 -17.17
CA VAL A 8 -6.19 1.00 -15.83
C VAL A 8 -6.14 -0.51 -15.57
N LYS A 9 -7.12 -1.28 -16.05
CA LYS A 9 -7.13 -2.74 -15.94
C LYS A 9 -6.01 -3.38 -16.75
N THR A 10 -5.76 -2.93 -17.98
CA THR A 10 -4.65 -3.42 -18.82
C THR A 10 -3.30 -3.09 -18.17
N ALA A 11 -3.14 -1.87 -17.65
CA ALA A 11 -1.91 -1.46 -16.98
C ALA A 11 -1.64 -2.26 -15.69
N LEU A 12 -2.67 -2.62 -14.93
CA LEU A 12 -2.51 -3.45 -13.72
C LEU A 12 -2.27 -4.93 -14.04
N THR A 13 -2.83 -5.46 -15.13
CA THR A 13 -2.49 -6.82 -15.60
C THR A 13 -1.06 -6.87 -16.14
N GLU A 14 -0.60 -5.84 -16.85
CA GLU A 14 0.79 -5.70 -17.28
C GLU A 14 1.74 -5.66 -16.07
N ILE A 15 1.41 -4.92 -15.00
CA ILE A 15 2.19 -4.89 -13.75
C ILE A 15 2.20 -6.27 -13.05
N GLY A 16 1.10 -7.03 -13.11
CA GLY A 16 1.02 -8.39 -12.55
C GLY A 16 1.81 -9.44 -13.35
N GLU A 17 2.04 -9.18 -14.63
CA GLU A 17 2.78 -10.04 -15.56
C GLU A 17 4.26 -9.65 -15.70
N GLU A 18 4.70 -8.50 -15.16
CA GLU A 18 6.10 -8.03 -15.16
C GLU A 18 7.01 -8.85 -14.23
N GLY A 19 7.23 -10.11 -14.60
CA GLY A 19 8.46 -10.81 -14.30
C GLY A 19 9.56 -10.41 -15.30
N GLY A 20 10.41 -9.44 -14.92
CA GLY A 20 11.80 -9.45 -15.37
C GLY A 20 12.36 -8.30 -16.23
N HIS A 21 11.60 -7.30 -16.66
CA HIS A 21 12.20 -6.12 -17.31
C HIS A 21 11.54 -4.79 -16.91
N PRO A 22 12.33 -3.74 -16.61
CA PRO A 22 11.78 -2.46 -16.15
C PRO A 22 11.11 -1.72 -17.31
N ALA A 23 9.80 -1.51 -17.23
CA ALA A 23 9.08 -0.71 -18.20
C ALA A 23 9.65 0.71 -18.35
N PRO A 24 9.63 1.29 -19.56
CA PRO A 24 10.05 2.67 -19.81
C PRO A 24 9.14 3.71 -19.13
N LYS A 25 7.95 3.31 -18.66
CA LYS A 25 7.00 4.13 -17.89
C LYS A 25 6.67 3.51 -16.54
N ALA A 26 7.69 3.04 -15.81
CA ALA A 26 7.54 2.69 -14.42
C ALA A 26 7.35 3.98 -13.61
N ASN A 27 6.10 4.23 -13.26
CA ASN A 27 5.62 5.29 -12.39
C ASN A 27 6.20 5.11 -10.97
N ALA A 28 6.55 6.21 -10.30
CA ALA A 28 7.07 6.22 -8.92
C ALA A 28 6.11 5.51 -7.94
N LEU A 29 6.56 5.14 -6.73
CA LEU A 29 5.75 4.42 -5.75
C LEU A 29 4.43 5.16 -5.46
N THR A 30 4.51 6.47 -5.30
CA THR A 30 3.39 7.42 -5.24
C THR A 30 2.37 7.21 -6.37
N GLU A 31 2.80 7.30 -7.62
CA GLU A 31 1.92 7.19 -8.79
C GLU A 31 1.34 5.77 -8.96
N GLN A 32 2.07 4.72 -8.59
CA GLN A 32 1.56 3.35 -8.58
C GLN A 32 0.45 3.18 -7.55
N MET A 33 0.60 3.79 -6.38
CA MET A 33 -0.37 3.72 -5.29
C MET A 33 -1.63 4.54 -5.59
N ASP A 34 -1.50 5.69 -6.22
CA ASP A 34 -2.65 6.49 -6.67
C ASP A 34 -3.47 5.72 -7.73
N LYS A 35 -2.81 5.07 -8.68
CA LYS A 35 -3.47 4.19 -9.66
C LYS A 35 -4.18 3.03 -8.98
N PHE A 36 -3.51 2.36 -8.03
CA PHE A 36 -4.07 1.26 -7.27
C PHE A 36 -5.31 1.69 -6.48
N SER A 37 -5.20 2.79 -5.71
CA SER A 37 -6.30 3.37 -4.93
C SER A 37 -7.50 3.71 -5.81
N THR A 38 -7.25 4.37 -6.94
CA THR A 38 -8.32 4.74 -7.89
C THR A 38 -9.01 3.51 -8.48
N TYR A 39 -8.23 2.50 -8.89
CA TYR A 39 -8.77 1.26 -9.44
C TYR A 39 -9.64 0.51 -8.43
N PHE A 40 -9.10 0.28 -7.22
CA PHE A 40 -9.83 -0.43 -6.18
C PHE A 40 -11.05 0.35 -5.73
N GLY A 41 -10.96 1.68 -5.60
CA GLY A 41 -12.10 2.53 -5.29
C GLY A 41 -13.23 2.39 -6.31
N LEU A 42 -12.91 2.42 -7.61
CA LEU A 42 -13.89 2.20 -8.68
C LEU A 42 -14.47 0.78 -8.65
N LYS A 43 -13.62 -0.24 -8.51
CA LYS A 43 -14.06 -1.63 -8.51
C LYS A 43 -14.93 -1.97 -7.29
N LEU A 44 -14.54 -1.51 -6.11
CA LEU A 44 -15.32 -1.68 -4.89
C LEU A 44 -16.61 -0.87 -4.94
N GLY A 45 -16.60 0.30 -5.57
CA GLY A 45 -17.79 1.09 -5.85
C GLY A 45 -18.81 0.35 -6.72
N GLU A 46 -18.35 -0.30 -7.81
CA GLU A 46 -19.19 -1.16 -8.65
C GLU A 46 -19.80 -2.33 -7.85
N ILE A 47 -18.96 -3.03 -7.07
CA ILE A 47 -19.37 -4.22 -6.30
C ILE A 47 -20.34 -3.85 -5.17
N LYS A 48 -20.24 -2.64 -4.62
CA LYS A 48 -21.12 -2.12 -3.56
C LYS A 48 -22.46 -1.60 -4.08
N THR A 49 -22.82 -1.85 -5.34
CA THR A 49 -24.15 -1.49 -5.85
C THR A 49 -25.17 -2.61 -5.59
N ASP A 50 -26.40 -2.23 -5.26
CA ASP A 50 -27.50 -3.19 -5.09
C ASP A 50 -27.77 -3.98 -6.37
N GLU A 51 -27.60 -3.34 -7.54
CA GLU A 51 -27.71 -3.99 -8.86
C GLU A 51 -26.70 -5.12 -9.02
N TYR A 52 -25.44 -4.90 -8.62
CA TYR A 52 -24.41 -5.93 -8.69
C TYR A 52 -24.69 -7.08 -7.71
N PHE A 53 -25.14 -6.77 -6.49
CA PHE A 53 -25.56 -7.80 -5.53
C PHE A 53 -26.71 -8.65 -6.08
N MET A 54 -27.71 -8.05 -6.72
CA MET A 54 -28.83 -8.78 -7.33
C MET A 54 -28.35 -9.80 -8.37
N ILE A 55 -27.47 -9.39 -9.29
CA ILE A 55 -26.89 -10.27 -10.32
C ILE A 55 -26.07 -11.40 -9.67
N PHE A 56 -25.25 -11.06 -8.68
CA PHE A 56 -24.44 -12.01 -7.94
C PHE A 56 -25.29 -13.05 -7.19
N PHE A 57 -26.34 -12.60 -6.49
CA PHE A 57 -27.25 -13.45 -5.74
C PHE A 57 -28.02 -14.41 -6.66
N GLN A 58 -28.50 -13.92 -7.81
CA GLN A 58 -29.17 -14.76 -8.81
C GLN A 58 -28.23 -15.82 -9.41
N GLY A 59 -26.98 -15.45 -9.69
CA GLY A 59 -25.96 -16.38 -10.17
C GLY A 59 -25.69 -17.50 -9.16
N ILE A 60 -25.49 -17.15 -7.89
CA ILE A 60 -25.32 -18.13 -6.81
C ILE A 60 -26.55 -19.00 -6.66
N GLN A 61 -27.76 -18.44 -6.71
CA GLN A 61 -28.98 -19.22 -6.59
C GLN A 61 -29.15 -20.22 -7.76
N ALA A 62 -28.67 -19.88 -8.96
CA ALA A 62 -28.67 -20.80 -10.09
C ALA A 62 -27.66 -21.96 -9.90
N GLU A 63 -26.48 -21.66 -9.36
CA GLU A 63 -25.41 -22.65 -9.13
C GLU A 63 -25.67 -23.53 -7.89
N ALA A 64 -26.19 -22.95 -6.81
CA ALA A 64 -26.48 -23.65 -5.55
C ALA A 64 -27.59 -24.69 -5.69
N LYS A 65 -28.52 -24.53 -6.64
CA LYS A 65 -29.60 -25.50 -6.92
C LYS A 65 -29.08 -26.91 -7.23
N SER A 66 -27.85 -27.05 -7.73
CA SER A 66 -27.26 -28.35 -8.05
C SER A 66 -26.35 -28.90 -6.94
N LEU A 67 -26.01 -28.08 -5.93
CA LEU A 67 -24.92 -28.37 -4.99
C LEU A 67 -25.35 -28.42 -3.51
N THR A 68 -26.40 -27.71 -3.11
CA THR A 68 -26.75 -27.52 -1.70
C THR A 68 -28.26 -27.40 -1.46
N ASP A 69 -28.69 -27.67 -0.23
CA ASP A 69 -30.06 -27.46 0.24
C ASP A 69 -30.50 -25.99 0.16
N GLU A 70 -31.82 -25.76 0.18
CA GLU A 70 -32.38 -24.42 0.12
C GLU A 70 -31.95 -23.54 1.33
N PRO A 71 -31.64 -22.26 1.09
CA PRO A 71 -31.21 -21.36 2.16
C PRO A 71 -32.36 -21.12 3.15
N PHE A 72 -32.04 -21.11 4.44
CA PHE A 72 -32.99 -20.81 5.52
C PHE A 72 -32.47 -19.70 6.42
N LEU A 73 -33.39 -18.92 7.01
CA LEU A 73 -33.02 -17.88 7.97
C LEU A 73 -32.44 -18.49 9.24
N PRO A 74 -31.28 -18.01 9.72
CA PRO A 74 -30.72 -18.50 10.98
C PRO A 74 -31.66 -18.24 12.14
N ARG A 75 -31.72 -19.20 13.07
CA ARG A 75 -32.52 -19.04 14.29
C ARG A 75 -32.04 -17.82 15.09
N PRO A 76 -32.92 -16.84 15.42
CA PRO A 76 -32.52 -15.69 16.19
C PRO A 76 -32.07 -16.13 17.60
N ARG A 77 -30.83 -15.79 17.96
CA ARG A 77 -30.29 -16.05 19.30
C ARG A 77 -30.56 -14.85 20.19
N LYS A 78 -31.18 -15.09 21.35
CA LYS A 78 -31.30 -14.06 22.38
C LYS A 78 -29.94 -13.91 23.09
N PRO A 79 -29.45 -12.68 23.30
CA PRO A 79 -28.24 -12.49 24.08
C PRO A 79 -28.47 -12.97 25.54
N PRO A 80 -27.41 -13.39 26.25
CA PRO A 80 -27.52 -13.80 27.64
C PRO A 80 -28.08 -12.66 28.50
N LEU A 81 -28.96 -12.97 29.45
CA LEU A 81 -29.62 -12.00 30.35
C LEU A 81 -28.66 -11.05 31.09
N ARG A 82 -27.40 -11.44 31.28
CA ARG A 82 -26.39 -10.59 31.90
C ARG A 82 -26.05 -9.34 31.06
N PHE A 83 -26.26 -9.41 29.74
CA PHE A 83 -25.88 -8.36 28.80
C PHE A 83 -27.09 -7.68 28.12
N THR A 84 -28.33 -8.08 28.47
CA THR A 84 -29.54 -7.58 27.81
C THR A 84 -29.80 -6.09 28.02
N ASN A 85 -29.30 -5.49 29.11
CA ASN A 85 -29.50 -4.05 29.37
C ASN A 85 -28.52 -3.14 28.63
N TYR A 86 -27.45 -3.70 28.04
CA TYR A 86 -26.37 -2.92 27.41
C TYR A 86 -26.19 -3.24 25.92
N LEU A 87 -26.89 -4.24 25.40
CA LEU A 87 -26.78 -4.64 24.00
C LEU A 87 -27.96 -4.08 23.18
N PRO A 88 -27.70 -3.56 21.97
CA PRO A 88 -28.74 -3.29 21.00
C PRO A 88 -29.60 -4.53 20.77
N THR A 89 -30.89 -4.33 20.48
CA THR A 89 -31.77 -5.41 20.03
C THR A 89 -31.14 -6.14 18.84
N PRO A 90 -31.06 -7.48 18.85
CA PRO A 90 -30.42 -8.22 17.77
C PRO A 90 -31.16 -7.98 16.45
N THR A 91 -30.41 -7.71 15.38
CA THR A 91 -30.93 -7.50 14.02
C THR A 91 -31.77 -8.71 13.63
N ARG A 92 -33.06 -8.46 13.33
CA ARG A 92 -33.96 -9.47 12.78
C ARG A 92 -34.07 -9.23 11.28
N TYR A 93 -33.85 -10.28 10.50
CA TYR A 93 -33.99 -10.24 9.05
C TYR A 93 -35.35 -10.81 8.69
N GLU A 94 -36.13 -10.07 7.89
CA GLU A 94 -37.47 -10.47 7.48
C GLU A 94 -37.42 -11.49 6.33
N THR A 95 -36.46 -11.33 5.42
CA THR A 95 -36.26 -12.22 4.27
C THR A 95 -34.86 -12.81 4.21
N ILE A 96 -34.73 -13.97 3.55
CA ILE A 96 -33.44 -14.61 3.23
C ILE A 96 -32.57 -13.66 2.40
N TYR A 97 -33.21 -12.91 1.50
CA TYR A 97 -32.55 -11.90 0.68
C TYR A 97 -31.90 -10.83 1.56
N ASP A 98 -32.62 -10.25 2.52
CA ASP A 98 -32.09 -9.21 3.41
C ASP A 98 -30.95 -9.71 4.28
N PHE A 99 -31.00 -10.98 4.69
CA PHE A 99 -29.93 -11.59 5.47
C PHE A 99 -28.61 -11.67 4.67
N TYR A 100 -28.67 -12.19 3.45
CA TYR A 100 -27.47 -12.29 2.59
C TYR A 100 -27.04 -10.94 2.03
N HIS A 101 -27.97 -10.03 1.77
CA HIS A 101 -27.68 -8.65 1.41
C HIS A 101 -26.86 -8.00 2.51
N TYR A 102 -27.34 -8.03 3.76
CA TYR A 102 -26.61 -7.50 4.91
C TYR A 102 -25.21 -8.12 5.04
N GLN A 103 -25.10 -9.45 4.97
CA GLN A 103 -23.79 -10.13 5.09
C GLN A 103 -22.82 -9.76 3.97
N TYR A 104 -23.32 -9.66 2.74
CA TYR A 104 -22.53 -9.27 1.58
C TYR A 104 -21.90 -7.89 1.78
N PHE A 105 -22.71 -6.91 2.17
CA PHE A 105 -22.24 -5.56 2.46
C PHE A 105 -21.33 -5.51 3.69
N GLU A 106 -21.59 -6.30 4.73
CA GLU A 106 -20.71 -6.38 5.89
C GLU A 106 -19.32 -6.89 5.48
N VAL A 107 -19.24 -7.96 4.69
CA VAL A 107 -17.98 -8.51 4.19
C VAL A 107 -17.23 -7.49 3.35
N ILE A 108 -17.90 -6.80 2.43
CA ILE A 108 -17.29 -5.75 1.61
C ILE A 108 -16.76 -4.62 2.48
N ASN A 109 -17.56 -4.14 3.45
CA ASN A 109 -17.12 -3.08 4.36
C ASN A 109 -15.91 -3.53 5.18
N LYS A 110 -15.87 -4.79 5.65
CA LYS A 110 -14.69 -5.34 6.35
C LYS A 110 -13.46 -5.41 5.45
N ILE A 111 -13.63 -5.72 4.16
CA ILE A 111 -12.52 -5.70 3.19
C ILE A 111 -12.04 -4.26 2.99
N ILE A 112 -12.94 -3.30 2.83
CA ILE A 112 -12.60 -1.87 2.69
C ILE A 112 -11.86 -1.39 3.94
N ASP A 113 -12.38 -1.66 5.13
CA ASP A 113 -11.75 -1.29 6.39
C ASP A 113 -10.35 -1.92 6.53
N ALA A 114 -10.19 -3.18 6.14
CA ALA A 114 -8.90 -3.86 6.16
C ALA A 114 -7.90 -3.22 5.16
N LEU A 115 -8.36 -2.87 3.95
CA LEU A 115 -7.55 -2.15 2.97
C LEU A 115 -7.16 -0.76 3.48
N ASP A 116 -8.13 0.00 3.99
CA ASP A 116 -7.90 1.34 4.53
C ASP A 116 -6.92 1.31 5.70
N SER A 117 -7.09 0.38 6.65
CA SER A 117 -6.16 0.23 7.78
C SER A 117 -4.72 -0.08 7.35
N ARG A 118 -4.53 -0.72 6.20
CA ARG A 118 -3.22 -1.11 5.67
C ARG A 118 -2.58 -0.04 4.80
N PHE A 119 -3.36 0.65 3.97
CA PHE A 119 -2.84 1.60 2.99
C PHE A 119 -2.93 3.06 3.44
N LYS A 120 -3.82 3.41 4.39
CA LYS A 120 -3.93 4.76 4.98
C LYS A 120 -3.12 4.90 6.27
N GLN A 121 -1.96 4.24 6.33
CA GLN A 121 -1.04 4.37 7.47
C GLN A 121 -0.36 5.75 7.45
N SER A 122 -0.13 6.35 8.62
CA SER A 122 0.49 7.69 8.73
C SER A 122 1.92 7.75 8.16
N VAL A 123 2.60 6.60 8.09
CA VAL A 123 3.95 6.46 7.52
C VAL A 123 3.94 6.62 6.00
N PHE A 124 2.82 6.32 5.34
CA PHE A 124 2.75 6.29 3.89
C PHE A 124 2.85 7.69 3.24
N PRO A 125 2.08 8.71 3.67
CA PRO A 125 2.27 10.09 3.20
C PRO A 125 3.68 10.62 3.42
N LEU A 126 4.34 10.20 4.50
CA LEU A 126 5.72 10.56 4.80
C LEU A 126 6.70 9.93 3.81
N LEU A 127 6.57 8.63 3.50
CA LEU A 127 7.36 7.96 2.47
C LEU A 127 7.18 8.61 1.09
N CYS A 128 5.95 8.99 0.73
CA CYS A 128 5.67 9.73 -0.50
C CYS A 128 6.39 11.09 -0.54
N LYS A 129 6.43 11.80 0.59
CA LYS A 129 7.19 13.06 0.72
C LYS A 129 8.69 12.84 0.57
N VAL A 130 9.23 11.79 1.18
CA VAL A 130 10.65 11.39 1.06
C VAL A 130 11.00 11.04 -0.38
N GLU A 131 10.17 10.25 -1.08
CA GLU A 131 10.37 9.92 -2.49
C GLU A 131 10.41 11.17 -3.36
N LYS A 132 9.42 12.06 -3.21
CA LYS A 132 9.37 13.33 -3.94
C LYS A 132 10.60 14.19 -3.67
N PHE A 133 11.05 14.25 -2.41
CA PHE A 133 12.24 14.98 -2.01
C PHE A 133 13.53 14.42 -2.63
N ILE A 134 13.70 13.10 -2.62
CA ILE A 134 14.85 12.43 -3.25
C ILE A 134 14.89 12.71 -4.75
N LEU A 135 13.73 12.69 -5.42
CA LEU A 135 13.62 12.95 -6.86
C LEU A 135 13.77 14.43 -7.20
N SER A 136 13.26 15.35 -6.39
CA SER A 136 13.42 16.78 -6.59
C SER A 136 14.88 17.20 -6.41
N ALA A 137 15.56 16.65 -5.41
CA ALA A 137 16.98 16.84 -5.18
C ALA A 137 17.86 16.42 -6.37
N ALA A 138 17.46 15.37 -7.08
CA ALA A 138 18.20 14.86 -8.24
C ALA A 138 18.04 15.72 -9.50
N ASN A 139 17.02 16.56 -9.59
CA ASN A 139 16.71 17.36 -10.76
C ASN A 139 17.02 18.85 -10.51
N ILE A 140 17.55 19.53 -11.53
CA ILE A 140 17.92 20.97 -11.44
C ILE A 140 16.66 21.86 -11.31
N THR A 141 15.50 21.36 -11.73
CA THR A 141 14.23 22.09 -11.73
C THR A 141 13.63 22.18 -10.32
N LYS A 142 13.79 23.35 -9.70
CA LYS A 142 12.98 23.83 -8.57
C LYS A 142 11.55 24.12 -9.06
N GLU A 143 10.73 23.10 -9.30
CA GLU A 143 9.28 23.30 -9.49
C GLU A 143 8.52 23.21 -8.15
N GLU A 144 7.29 23.72 -8.16
CA GLU A 144 6.52 24.33 -7.06
C GLU A 144 6.11 23.40 -5.90
N ASP A 145 6.27 22.08 -6.03
CA ASP A 145 5.99 21.07 -4.99
C ASP A 145 7.25 20.76 -4.14
N ASN A 146 7.99 21.80 -3.73
CA ASN A 146 9.17 21.63 -2.89
C ASN A 146 8.74 21.15 -1.49
N VAL A 147 8.72 19.83 -1.29
CA VAL A 147 8.72 19.23 0.05
C VAL A 147 9.94 19.80 0.76
N SER A 148 9.71 20.59 1.81
CA SER A 148 10.81 21.24 2.51
C SER A 148 11.53 20.20 3.34
N LEU A 149 12.84 20.32 3.49
CA LEU A 149 13.61 19.44 4.36
C LEU A 149 12.97 19.38 5.76
N ASN A 150 12.41 20.50 6.22
CA ASN A 150 11.68 20.63 7.49
C ASN A 150 10.53 19.61 7.66
N ASP A 151 9.85 19.20 6.59
CA ASP A 151 8.75 18.22 6.66
C ASP A 151 9.24 16.80 6.95
N ILE A 152 10.53 16.55 6.73
CA ILE A 152 11.17 15.24 6.84
C ILE A 152 12.18 15.23 8.00
N LYS A 153 12.59 16.40 8.51
CA LYS A 153 13.55 16.54 9.61
C LYS A 153 13.17 15.66 10.80
N GLU A 154 11.92 15.70 11.26
CA GLU A 154 11.45 14.89 12.41
C GLU A 154 11.65 13.38 12.23
N PHE A 155 11.57 12.88 10.99
CA PHE A 155 11.76 11.47 10.68
C PHE A 155 13.23 11.07 10.56
N LEU A 156 14.10 12.02 10.21
CA LEU A 156 15.52 11.79 9.95
C LEU A 156 16.41 12.13 11.15
N VAL A 157 15.86 12.72 12.21
CA VAL A 157 16.62 13.08 13.41
C VAL A 157 17.24 11.83 14.02
N GLY A 158 18.57 11.78 14.03
CA GLY A 158 19.36 10.70 14.66
C GLY A 158 20.01 9.74 13.67
N ASP A 159 19.46 9.59 12.47
CA ASP A 159 20.00 8.69 11.44
C ASP A 159 20.87 9.43 10.41
N ILE A 160 20.62 10.72 10.19
CA ILE A 160 21.25 11.53 9.14
C ILE A 160 21.75 12.87 9.69
N ASP A 161 22.93 13.29 9.25
CA ASP A 161 23.43 14.65 9.47
C ASP A 161 22.77 15.61 8.47
N ILE A 162 21.82 16.41 8.98
CA ILE A 162 20.98 17.31 8.20
C ILE A 162 21.82 18.41 7.54
N ASP A 163 22.82 18.95 8.23
CA ASP A 163 23.65 20.05 7.72
C ASP A 163 24.56 19.54 6.59
N GLN A 164 25.10 18.34 6.74
CA GLN A 164 25.88 17.68 5.70
C GLN A 164 25.01 17.30 4.51
N LEU A 165 23.79 16.80 4.74
CA LEU A 165 22.83 16.51 3.68
C LEU A 165 22.50 17.77 2.87
N GLU A 166 22.23 18.91 3.50
CA GLU A 166 21.96 20.16 2.78
C GLU A 166 23.09 20.56 1.83
N ARG A 167 24.35 20.40 2.25
CA ARG A 167 25.53 20.65 1.39
C ARG A 167 25.66 19.64 0.26
N GLU A 168 25.38 18.38 0.53
CA GLU A 168 25.39 17.34 -0.49
C GLU A 168 24.33 17.59 -1.56
N LEU A 169 23.12 17.98 -1.15
CA LEU A 169 21.99 18.24 -2.05
C LEU A 169 22.22 19.41 -3.00
N THR A 170 22.97 20.45 -2.61
CA THR A 170 23.28 21.56 -3.52
C THR A 170 24.23 21.15 -4.64
N MET A 171 25.14 20.20 -4.38
CA MET A 171 26.15 19.73 -5.33
C MET A 171 25.67 18.57 -6.22
N LEU A 172 24.59 17.90 -5.80
CA LEU A 172 24.11 16.65 -6.39
C LEU A 172 23.56 16.79 -7.83
N PRO A 173 22.77 17.82 -8.18
CA PRO A 173 22.32 18.02 -9.56
C PRO A 173 23.49 18.25 -10.53
N ASP A 174 24.51 19.00 -10.10
CA ASP A 174 25.69 19.28 -10.91
C ASP A 174 26.48 18.00 -11.17
N TYR A 175 26.65 17.16 -10.14
CA TYR A 175 27.26 15.83 -10.28
C TYR A 175 26.50 14.93 -11.26
N PHE A 176 25.17 14.86 -11.18
CA PHE A 176 24.42 14.06 -12.14
C PHE A 176 24.49 14.62 -13.57
N SER A 177 24.57 15.94 -13.72
CA SER A 177 24.76 16.57 -15.03
C SER A 177 26.11 16.20 -15.66
N THR A 178 27.19 16.14 -14.86
CA THR A 178 28.53 15.80 -15.36
C THR A 178 28.61 14.32 -15.71
N VAL A 179 28.09 13.44 -14.87
CA VAL A 179 28.02 11.99 -15.15
C VAL A 179 27.18 11.71 -16.40
N ASN A 180 26.04 12.38 -16.56
CA ASN A 180 25.18 12.24 -17.74
C ASN A 180 25.90 12.65 -19.04
N LYS A 181 26.66 13.76 -19.02
CA LYS A 181 27.49 14.22 -20.14
C LYS A 181 28.66 13.27 -20.43
N GLN A 182 29.38 12.82 -19.40
CA GLN A 182 30.54 11.94 -19.55
C GLN A 182 30.16 10.56 -20.10
N LYS A 183 28.98 10.05 -19.74
CA LYS A 183 28.50 8.72 -20.14
C LYS A 183 27.52 8.73 -21.31
N ASN A 184 27.23 9.89 -21.91
CA ASN A 184 26.29 10.07 -23.03
C ASN A 184 24.92 9.41 -22.78
N LEU A 185 24.39 9.52 -21.54
CA LEU A 185 23.14 8.84 -21.15
C LEU A 185 21.88 9.58 -21.65
N ASN A 186 22.01 10.80 -22.16
CA ASN A 186 20.93 11.63 -22.71
C ASN A 186 19.70 11.77 -21.78
N LEU A 187 19.92 11.72 -20.47
CA LEU A 187 18.84 11.83 -19.48
C LEU A 187 18.37 13.28 -19.38
N LYS A 188 17.08 13.53 -19.67
CA LYS A 188 16.46 14.87 -19.54
C LYS A 188 15.93 15.15 -18.14
N ARG A 189 15.40 14.12 -17.47
CA ARG A 189 14.84 14.20 -16.11
C ARG A 189 14.96 12.85 -15.42
N ILE A 190 15.34 12.86 -14.16
CA ILE A 190 15.41 11.67 -13.32
C ILE A 190 14.04 11.45 -12.68
N THR A 191 13.38 10.36 -13.04
CA THR A 191 12.06 9.99 -12.51
C THR A 191 12.08 8.76 -11.62
N LYS A 192 13.15 7.96 -11.68
CA LYS A 192 13.27 6.67 -10.99
C LYS A 192 14.35 6.73 -9.93
N ILE A 193 14.05 6.19 -8.74
CA ILE A 193 15.06 5.97 -7.70
C ILE A 193 16.12 4.96 -8.18
N SER A 194 15.75 3.96 -8.98
CA SER A 194 16.71 3.01 -9.56
C SER A 194 17.76 3.71 -10.41
N THR A 195 17.37 4.71 -11.19
CA THR A 195 18.29 5.53 -11.99
C THR A 195 19.24 6.34 -11.11
N ILE A 196 18.77 6.84 -9.97
CA ILE A 196 19.65 7.52 -8.98
C ILE A 196 20.68 6.53 -8.43
N CYS A 197 20.25 5.32 -8.07
CA CYS A 197 21.16 4.28 -7.60
C CYS A 197 22.18 3.90 -8.68
N GLU A 198 21.76 3.74 -9.93
CA GLU A 198 22.65 3.48 -11.07
C GLU A 198 23.68 4.60 -11.23
N LEU A 199 23.25 5.86 -11.25
CA LEU A 199 24.15 7.02 -11.38
C LEU A 199 25.20 7.09 -10.26
N LEU A 200 24.78 6.87 -9.01
CA LEU A 200 25.70 6.82 -7.86
C LEU A 200 26.62 5.58 -7.88
N ASN A 201 26.25 4.53 -8.61
CA ASN A 201 27.06 3.32 -8.77
C ASN A 201 28.07 3.40 -9.91
N ILE A 202 27.94 4.35 -10.84
CA ILE A 202 28.84 4.48 -12.01
C ILE A 202 30.27 4.76 -11.57
N GLU A 203 30.46 5.63 -10.58
CA GLU A 203 31.77 5.92 -10.00
C GLU A 203 31.78 5.66 -8.50
N PRO A 204 32.83 5.00 -7.96
CA PRO A 204 32.92 4.72 -6.53
C PRO A 204 32.99 6.01 -5.68
N VAL A 205 33.45 7.11 -6.28
CA VAL A 205 33.58 8.42 -5.63
C VAL A 205 32.21 9.01 -5.28
N GLY A 206 31.18 8.80 -6.12
CA GLY A 206 29.85 9.36 -5.89
C GLY A 206 29.24 8.91 -4.57
N LYS A 207 29.43 7.65 -4.18
CA LYS A 207 28.92 7.12 -2.90
C LYS A 207 29.59 7.73 -1.68
N ASN A 208 30.86 8.12 -1.81
CA ASN A 208 31.63 8.71 -0.73
C ASN A 208 31.42 10.22 -0.67
N LEU A 209 31.14 10.85 -1.80
CA LEU A 209 30.85 12.29 -1.86
C LEU A 209 29.45 12.62 -1.34
N PHE A 210 28.48 11.72 -1.58
CA PHE A 210 27.08 11.87 -1.18
C PHE A 210 26.68 10.82 -0.12
N CYS A 211 27.38 10.82 1.01
CA CYS A 211 27.23 9.82 2.06
C CYS A 211 25.87 9.91 2.75
N GLU A 212 25.43 11.12 3.11
CA GLU A 212 24.16 11.34 3.80
C GLU A 212 22.98 11.11 2.85
N TYR A 213 23.09 11.54 1.59
CA TYR A 213 22.09 11.23 0.57
C TYR A 213 21.97 9.72 0.33
N ARG A 214 23.09 8.99 0.35
CA ARG A 214 23.08 7.53 0.28
C ARG A 214 22.39 6.89 1.49
N LYS A 215 22.61 7.40 2.70
CA LYS A 215 21.89 6.92 3.90
C LYS A 215 20.40 7.15 3.77
N LEU A 216 19.98 8.33 3.27
CA LEU A 216 18.57 8.64 3.00
C LEU A 216 17.95 7.67 2.00
N LEU A 217 18.65 7.39 0.89
CA LEU A 217 18.22 6.38 -0.09
C LEU A 217 18.10 5.00 0.54
N LEU A 218 19.08 4.58 1.34
CA LEU A 218 19.06 3.28 2.00
C LEU A 218 17.91 3.17 3.00
N LEU A 219 17.67 4.23 3.78
CA LEU A 219 16.55 4.31 4.71
C LEU A 219 15.21 4.17 3.95
N TYR A 220 15.04 4.92 2.87
CA TYR A 220 13.85 4.81 2.02
C TYR A 220 13.65 3.38 1.47
N LEU A 221 14.71 2.73 1.00
CA LEU A 221 14.65 1.38 0.43
C LEU A 221 14.48 0.27 1.49
N THR A 222 14.78 0.54 2.75
CA THR A 222 14.71 -0.44 3.85
C THR A 222 13.43 -0.33 4.66
N ILE A 223 12.75 0.82 4.64
CA ILE A 223 11.45 0.97 5.30
C ILE A 223 10.44 0.05 4.60
N PRO A 224 9.84 -0.92 5.31
CA PRO A 224 8.78 -1.72 4.74
C PRO A 224 7.58 -0.82 4.46
N THR A 225 7.15 -0.78 3.21
CA THR A 225 5.99 0.01 2.76
C THR A 225 4.68 -0.47 3.37
N THR A 226 4.65 -1.72 3.88
CA THR A 226 3.49 -2.28 4.59
C THR A 226 3.92 -3.18 5.76
N THR A 227 3.07 -3.25 6.77
CA THR A 227 3.20 -4.18 7.90
C THR A 227 2.74 -5.61 7.59
N ALA A 228 2.36 -5.91 6.34
CA ALA A 228 1.71 -7.16 5.95
C ALA A 228 2.53 -8.41 6.27
N THR A 229 3.85 -8.35 6.09
CA THR A 229 4.77 -9.45 6.42
C THR A 229 4.80 -9.72 7.91
N ALA A 230 4.89 -8.67 8.73
CA ALA A 230 4.84 -8.78 10.18
C ALA A 230 3.47 -9.30 10.66
N GLU A 231 2.37 -8.75 10.13
CA GLU A 231 1.00 -9.20 10.42
C GLU A 231 0.79 -10.68 10.11
N ARG A 232 1.32 -11.17 8.98
CA ARG A 232 1.23 -12.59 8.61
C ARG A 232 1.95 -13.46 9.63
N SER A 233 3.15 -13.07 10.04
CA SER A 233 3.92 -13.76 11.09
C SER A 233 3.18 -13.75 12.43
N PHE A 234 2.64 -12.60 12.86
CA PHE A 234 1.88 -12.48 14.10
C PHE A 234 0.56 -13.26 14.07
N SER A 235 -0.10 -13.34 12.91
CA SER A 235 -1.32 -14.13 12.73
C SER A 235 -1.04 -15.63 12.87
N ALA A 236 0.02 -16.13 12.22
CA ALA A 236 0.47 -17.51 12.37
C ALA A 236 0.83 -17.82 13.84
N LEU A 237 1.53 -16.90 14.48
CA LEU A 237 1.94 -17.01 15.87
C LEU A 237 0.75 -16.97 16.84
N SER A 238 -0.24 -16.12 16.57
CA SER A 238 -1.49 -16.07 17.32
C SER A 238 -2.25 -17.39 17.22
N ARG A 239 -2.32 -18.01 16.03
CA ARG A 239 -2.90 -19.35 15.85
C ARG A 239 -2.17 -20.40 16.69
N ILE A 240 -0.84 -20.39 16.72
CA ILE A 240 -0.06 -21.32 17.54
C ILE A 240 -0.36 -21.10 19.04
N LYS A 241 -0.31 -19.84 19.51
CA LYS A 241 -0.48 -19.54 20.94
C LYS A 241 -1.90 -19.77 21.43
N THR A 242 -2.90 -19.28 20.69
CA THR A 242 -4.30 -19.25 21.14
C THR A 242 -5.11 -20.45 20.64
N HIS A 243 -4.95 -20.81 19.37
CA HIS A 243 -5.80 -21.82 18.73
C HIS A 243 -5.37 -23.25 19.10
N LEU A 244 -4.06 -23.48 19.28
CA LEU A 244 -3.55 -24.75 19.83
C LEU A 244 -3.51 -24.77 21.37
N ARG A 245 -3.96 -23.68 22.04
CA ARG A 245 -3.94 -23.52 23.50
C ARG A 245 -2.60 -23.84 24.15
N CYS A 246 -1.49 -23.55 23.47
CA CYS A 246 -0.17 -23.72 24.06
C CYS A 246 -0.01 -22.74 25.23
N THR A 247 0.32 -23.24 26.43
CA THR A 247 0.70 -22.43 27.59
C THR A 247 2.11 -21.86 27.44
N MET A 248 2.38 -21.23 26.29
CA MET A 248 3.69 -20.69 25.95
C MET A 248 3.82 -19.29 26.53
N THR A 249 4.81 -19.11 27.39
CA THR A 249 5.09 -17.83 28.05
C THR A 249 5.59 -16.79 27.05
N GLN A 250 5.37 -15.50 27.33
CA GLN A 250 5.81 -14.42 26.45
C GLN A 250 7.32 -14.40 26.24
N GLN A 251 8.10 -14.81 27.26
CA GLN A 251 9.56 -14.92 27.16
C GLN A 251 9.99 -15.94 26.09
N ARG A 252 9.30 -17.08 25.96
CA ARG A 252 9.61 -18.07 24.90
C ARG A 252 9.11 -17.65 23.51
N LEU A 253 8.22 -16.67 23.46
CA LEU A 253 7.58 -16.20 22.22
C LEU A 253 8.37 -15.08 21.54
N ASN A 254 9.15 -14.34 22.34
CA ASN A 254 9.94 -13.19 21.89
C ASN A 254 11.42 -13.51 21.65
N HIS A 255 11.87 -14.72 22.01
CA HIS A 255 13.24 -15.21 21.85
C HIS A 255 13.31 -16.26 20.75
#